data_AF-A0A401UE99-F1
#
_entry.id   AF-A0A401UE99-F1
#
_cell.length_a   1.000
_cell.length_b   1.000
_cell.length_c   1.000
_cell.angle_alpha   90.00
_cell.angle_beta   90.00
_cell.angle_gamma   90.00
#
_symmetry.space_group_name_H-M   'P 1'
#
loop_
_entity.id
_entity.type
_entity.pdbx_description
1 polymer ?
#
loop_
_entity_poly.entity_id
_entity_poly.type
_entity_poly.pdbx_seq_one_letter_code
_entity_poly.pdbx_strand_id
1 'polypeptide(L)'
;MKLKSSFYNEIIPIEETNEFLIYNIVSGGLNVLNKETGLVFSKLKDGRSFELSDFPSITEELSELFNNGFIVEYEIDEIKKYRTDYIENQSRKYRTNGHIGLTIGTTILCNMGCPYCFEDVKPNKTLRDERVLDGIVSFIEGMIQSAPVEKWSSLSISWYGGEPLINKTAIEYLSEKFISLSDKYSIPYDATIITNGIYLDADTWQMLKKYKVSSLQVTIDGAKEVHDVYRPLKNSRSKNYEKILENISMMPEDMDLTIRINTDKRVAATFERLLDDLQSYGIWPQRHKSFSLSLAWLRSYPGADSSTMQYLTKDEFFDVQNSFSKLKVSRFNSWAETNSDLNAKMLWMLPDKQSDCATYVSPYFFTFDPEGTIHKCWETIHDTKKSSGTNVFKSWSTEDFEKYLNYSRTNVHPICETCKFNPVCGGLSCAYDALADIKEDKLPCTIWKTKLPEYFKDMYLMKLENPDKVSFKVAKVNEHQTHSNK
;
A
#
# COMPACT_ATOMS: atom_id res chain seq x y z
N MET A 1 3.49 -29.34 31.88
CA MET A 1 4.02 -28.96 30.55
C MET A 1 4.51 -27.54 30.66
N LYS A 2 5.75 -27.25 30.28
CA LYS A 2 6.32 -25.90 30.41
C LYS A 2 5.84 -25.00 29.28
N LEU A 3 5.27 -23.87 29.66
CA LEU A 3 4.67 -22.87 28.80
C LEU A 3 5.38 -21.53 28.96
N LYS A 4 5.20 -20.64 27.98
CA LYS A 4 5.61 -19.23 28.06
C LYS A 4 4.60 -18.34 27.34
N SER A 5 4.54 -17.06 27.74
CA SER A 5 3.84 -16.06 26.93
C SER A 5 4.50 -15.96 25.55
N SER A 6 3.70 -15.90 24.49
CA SER A 6 4.21 -15.63 23.15
C SER A 6 5.01 -14.33 23.15
N PHE A 7 6.16 -14.35 22.47
CA PHE A 7 7.02 -13.19 22.23
C PHE A 7 6.28 -12.04 21.52
N TYR A 8 5.27 -12.40 20.73
CA TYR A 8 4.49 -11.48 19.91
C TYR A 8 3.30 -10.84 20.64
N ASN A 9 3.08 -11.16 21.92
CA ASN A 9 2.03 -10.54 22.71
C ASN A 9 2.38 -9.11 23.12
N GLU A 10 1.44 -8.19 22.93
CA GLU A 10 1.38 -6.91 23.62
C GLU A 10 0.26 -6.94 24.64
N ILE A 11 0.57 -6.46 25.84
CA ILE A 11 -0.37 -6.37 26.97
C ILE A 11 -0.57 -4.89 27.25
N ILE A 12 -1.83 -4.46 27.28
CA ILE A 12 -2.22 -3.06 27.32
C ILE A 12 -3.17 -2.88 28.52
N PRO A 13 -2.74 -2.24 29.61
CA PRO A 13 -3.64 -1.97 30.75
C PRO A 13 -4.69 -0.92 30.39
N ILE A 14 -5.94 -1.16 30.80
CA ILE A 14 -7.08 -0.24 30.66
C ILE A 14 -7.53 0.16 32.06
N GLU A 15 -7.09 1.31 32.53
CA GLU A 15 -7.33 1.78 33.90
C GLU A 15 -8.82 2.06 34.17
N GLU A 16 -9.53 2.55 33.15
CA GLU A 16 -10.94 2.95 33.21
C GLU A 16 -11.88 1.77 33.52
N THR A 17 -11.55 0.57 33.05
CA THR A 17 -12.34 -0.65 33.28
C THR A 17 -11.65 -1.63 34.23
N ASN A 18 -10.40 -1.34 34.65
CA ASN A 18 -9.57 -2.23 35.47
C ASN A 18 -9.39 -3.62 34.80
N GLU A 19 -9.20 -3.61 33.48
CA GLU A 19 -8.96 -4.76 32.61
C GLU A 19 -7.64 -4.60 31.85
N PHE A 20 -7.25 -5.63 31.11
CA PHE A 20 -6.11 -5.59 30.20
C PHE A 20 -6.54 -6.08 28.82
N LEU A 21 -6.03 -5.46 27.76
CA LEU A 21 -6.09 -6.04 26.43
C LEU A 21 -4.82 -6.84 26.17
N ILE A 22 -4.95 -8.00 25.54
CA ILE A 22 -3.83 -8.75 25.00
C ILE A 22 -3.98 -8.87 23.49
N TYR A 23 -2.95 -8.43 22.75
CA TYR A 23 -2.91 -8.46 21.29
C TYR A 23 -1.69 -9.27 20.83
N ASN A 24 -1.89 -10.28 19.98
CA ASN A 24 -0.79 -11.02 19.39
C ASN A 24 -0.47 -10.46 17.99
N ILE A 25 0.76 -9.97 17.81
CA ILE A 25 1.20 -9.29 16.58
C ILE A 25 1.15 -10.21 15.35
N VAL A 26 1.39 -11.51 15.51
CA VAL A 26 1.49 -12.45 14.37
C VAL A 26 0.13 -13.02 14.00
N SER A 27 -0.67 -13.45 14.99
CA SER A 27 -1.98 -14.03 14.73
C SER A 27 -3.07 -12.98 14.52
N GLY A 28 -2.86 -11.73 14.96
CA GLY A 28 -3.88 -10.69 14.99
C GLY A 28 -4.95 -10.93 16.06
N GLY A 29 -4.76 -11.93 16.93
CA GLY A 29 -5.68 -12.22 18.03
C GLY A 29 -5.75 -11.08 19.03
N LEU A 30 -6.96 -10.70 19.43
CA LEU A 30 -7.23 -9.68 20.45
C LEU A 30 -8.18 -10.28 21.50
N ASN A 31 -7.79 -10.21 22.77
CA ASN A 31 -8.63 -10.67 23.88
C ASN A 31 -8.63 -9.65 25.04
N VAL A 32 -9.68 -9.67 25.86
CA VAL A 32 -9.81 -8.87 27.08
C VAL A 32 -9.54 -9.78 28.27
N LEU A 33 -8.66 -9.36 29.17
CA LEU A 33 -8.29 -10.07 30.38
C LEU A 33 -8.78 -9.30 31.60
N ASN A 34 -9.30 -10.03 32.58
CA ASN A 34 -9.57 -9.48 33.90
C ASN A 34 -8.25 -9.04 34.59
N LYS A 35 -8.39 -8.26 35.68
CA LYS A 35 -7.25 -7.72 36.42
C LYS A 35 -6.26 -8.79 36.87
N GLU A 36 -6.74 -9.91 37.42
CA GLU A 36 -5.90 -10.98 37.96
C GLU A 36 -5.03 -11.61 36.87
N THR A 37 -5.67 -12.02 35.77
CA THR A 37 -5.00 -12.66 34.62
C THR A 37 -4.03 -11.69 33.94
N GLY A 38 -4.43 -10.42 33.77
CA GLY A 38 -3.57 -9.40 33.17
C GLY A 38 -2.31 -9.09 33.99
N LEU A 39 -2.42 -9.09 35.33
CA LEU A 39 -1.26 -8.94 36.22
C LEU A 39 -0.31 -10.14 36.15
N VAL A 40 -0.84 -11.36 36.03
CA VAL A 40 -0.02 -12.57 35.82
C VAL A 40 0.73 -12.47 34.50
N PHE A 41 0.03 -12.16 33.40
CA PHE A 41 0.65 -12.03 32.07
C PHE A 41 1.72 -10.94 32.01
N SER A 42 1.49 -9.82 32.68
CA SER A 42 2.47 -8.73 32.76
C SER A 42 3.80 -9.19 33.38
N LYS A 43 3.77 -10.15 34.31
CA LYS A 43 4.97 -10.75 34.94
C LYS A 43 5.64 -11.82 34.07
N LEU A 44 4.90 -12.44 33.14
CA LEU A 44 5.38 -13.51 32.25
C LEU A 44 6.01 -12.98 30.95
N LYS A 45 5.97 -11.66 30.71
CA LYS A 45 6.41 -11.01 29.46
C LYS A 45 7.88 -11.26 29.07
N ASP A 46 8.74 -11.63 30.02
CA ASP A 46 10.19 -11.86 29.81
C ASP A 46 10.54 -13.27 29.31
N GLY A 47 9.58 -14.04 28.79
CA GLY A 47 9.82 -15.40 28.31
C GLY A 47 10.08 -16.41 29.44
N ARG A 48 9.64 -16.11 30.67
CA ARG A 48 9.75 -17.01 31.81
C ARG A 48 8.87 -18.24 31.59
N SER A 49 9.42 -19.42 31.84
CA SER A 49 8.64 -20.66 31.81
C SER A 49 7.73 -20.74 33.02
N PHE A 50 6.52 -21.25 32.83
CA PHE A 50 5.57 -21.58 33.90
C PHE A 50 4.80 -22.87 33.56
N GLU A 51 4.12 -23.42 34.55
CA GLU A 51 3.14 -24.50 34.37
C GLU A 51 1.75 -24.01 34.77
N LEU A 52 0.69 -24.58 34.18
CA LEU A 52 -0.68 -24.18 34.51
C LEU A 52 -1.01 -24.36 36.00
N SER A 53 -0.42 -25.37 36.63
CA SER A 53 -0.55 -25.63 38.07
C SER A 53 -0.01 -24.52 38.97
N ASP A 54 0.85 -23.63 38.45
CA ASP A 54 1.38 -22.49 39.21
C ASP A 54 0.29 -21.44 39.47
N PHE A 55 -0.81 -21.47 38.70
CA PHE A 55 -1.91 -20.51 38.76
C PHE A 55 -3.28 -21.20 38.81
N PRO A 56 -3.62 -21.89 39.92
CA PRO A 56 -4.84 -22.68 40.03
C PRO A 56 -6.13 -21.85 39.91
N SER A 57 -6.10 -20.55 40.25
CA SER A 57 -7.27 -19.66 40.17
C SER A 57 -7.67 -19.25 38.76
N ILE A 58 -6.75 -19.33 37.79
CA ILE A 58 -6.95 -18.87 36.40
C ILE A 58 -6.58 -19.94 35.37
N THR A 59 -6.56 -21.21 35.77
CA THR A 59 -6.08 -22.32 34.93
C THR A 59 -6.92 -22.48 33.66
N GLU A 60 -8.24 -22.25 33.73
CA GLU A 60 -9.13 -22.36 32.57
C GLU A 60 -8.83 -21.25 31.55
N GLU A 61 -8.70 -20.01 32.01
CA GLU A 61 -8.35 -18.85 31.18
C GLU A 61 -6.98 -19.01 30.53
N LEU A 62 -5.98 -19.48 31.29
CA LEU A 62 -4.65 -19.79 30.73
C LEU A 62 -4.73 -20.91 29.68
N SER A 63 -5.60 -21.90 29.87
CA SER A 63 -5.80 -22.96 28.88
C SER A 63 -6.43 -22.44 27.59
N GLU A 64 -7.40 -21.53 27.71
CA GLU A 64 -8.00 -20.85 26.56
C GLU A 64 -6.97 -19.97 25.82
N LEU A 65 -6.14 -19.22 26.55
CA LEU A 65 -5.09 -18.39 25.97
C LEU A 65 -4.00 -19.22 25.27
N PHE A 66 -3.73 -20.43 25.74
CA PHE A 66 -2.88 -21.39 25.03
C PHE A 66 -3.52 -21.86 23.72
N ASN A 67 -4.79 -22.28 23.75
CA ASN A 67 -5.52 -22.71 22.56
C ASN A 67 -5.64 -21.60 21.50
N ASN A 68 -5.74 -20.34 21.94
CA ASN A 68 -5.82 -19.16 21.08
C ASN A 68 -4.43 -18.62 20.65
N GLY A 69 -3.33 -19.26 21.05
CA GLY A 69 -1.96 -18.92 20.61
C GLY A 69 -1.33 -17.72 21.31
N PHE A 70 -1.91 -17.24 22.41
CA PHE A 70 -1.25 -16.24 23.28
C PHE A 70 -0.20 -16.89 24.19
N ILE A 71 -0.35 -18.17 24.49
CA ILE A 71 0.66 -18.96 25.23
C ILE A 71 1.17 -20.03 24.28
N VAL A 72 2.47 -20.28 24.33
CA VAL A 72 3.14 -21.29 23.51
C VAL A 72 3.99 -22.21 24.37
N GLU A 73 4.34 -23.38 23.85
CA GLU A 73 5.31 -24.26 24.50
C GLU A 73 6.66 -23.56 24.66
N TYR A 74 7.32 -23.79 25.79
CA TYR A 74 8.56 -23.10 26.14
C TYR A 74 9.67 -23.28 25.09
N GLU A 75 9.77 -24.48 24.50
CA GLU A 75 10.80 -24.87 23.53
C GLU A 75 10.63 -24.22 22.14
N ILE A 76 9.48 -23.62 21.84
CA ILE A 76 9.21 -23.03 20.52
C ILE A 76 9.99 -21.71 20.37
N ASP A 77 10.94 -21.66 19.46
CA ASP A 77 11.55 -20.40 19.01
C ASP A 77 10.69 -19.76 17.92
N GLU A 78 9.79 -18.87 18.36
CA GLU A 78 8.84 -18.20 17.49
C GLU A 78 9.51 -17.29 16.45
N ILE A 79 10.65 -16.65 16.81
CA ILE A 79 11.39 -15.77 15.89
C ILE A 79 12.01 -16.60 14.78
N LYS A 80 12.68 -17.71 15.14
CA LYS A 80 13.27 -18.62 14.16
C LYS A 80 12.21 -19.22 13.24
N LYS A 81 11.06 -19.64 13.79
CA LYS A 81 9.93 -20.15 13.00
C LYS A 81 9.47 -19.14 11.95
N TYR A 82 9.20 -17.90 12.35
CA TYR A 82 8.81 -16.83 11.42
C TYR A 82 9.86 -16.59 10.32
N ARG A 83 11.16 -16.59 10.68
CA ARG A 83 12.26 -16.42 9.71
C ARG A 83 12.31 -17.56 8.69
N THR A 84 12.20 -18.80 9.15
CA THR A 84 12.17 -19.97 8.27
C THR A 84 10.98 -19.90 7.31
N ASP A 85 9.78 -19.64 7.83
CA ASP A 85 8.57 -19.50 7.00
C ASP A 85 8.74 -18.40 5.94
N TYR A 86 9.34 -17.27 6.30
CA TYR A 86 9.61 -16.18 5.37
C TYR A 86 10.60 -16.60 4.26
N ILE A 87 11.73 -17.23 4.62
CA ILE A 87 12.75 -17.67 3.65
C ILE A 87 12.20 -18.72 2.68
N GLU A 88 11.41 -19.68 3.19
CA GLU A 88 10.76 -20.69 2.35
C GLU A 88 9.77 -20.07 1.37
N ASN A 89 9.00 -19.07 1.79
CA ASN A 89 8.10 -18.37 0.89
C ASN A 89 8.87 -17.57 -0.18
N GLN A 90 9.98 -16.93 0.19
CA GLN A 90 10.84 -16.21 -0.76
C GLN A 90 11.50 -17.14 -1.79
N SER A 91 11.83 -18.37 -1.45
CA SER A 91 12.43 -19.32 -2.40
C SER A 91 11.41 -19.88 -3.40
N ARG A 92 10.14 -20.04 -2.98
CA ARG A 92 9.05 -20.53 -3.84
C ARG A 92 8.58 -19.50 -4.87
N LYS A 93 8.84 -18.19 -4.65
CA LYS A 93 8.34 -17.09 -5.50
C LYS A 93 8.67 -17.22 -6.99
N TYR A 94 9.75 -17.91 -7.35
CA TYR A 94 10.13 -18.12 -8.76
C TYR A 94 9.28 -19.17 -9.48
N ARG A 95 8.64 -20.09 -8.75
CA ARG A 95 7.83 -21.16 -9.37
C ARG A 95 6.35 -20.90 -9.23
N THR A 96 5.95 -20.37 -8.06
CA THR A 96 4.55 -20.27 -7.68
C THR A 96 3.95 -18.88 -7.89
N ASN A 97 4.76 -17.84 -8.12
CA ASN A 97 4.25 -16.51 -8.40
C ASN A 97 4.00 -16.33 -9.90
N GLY A 98 2.83 -16.77 -10.37
CA GLY A 98 2.41 -16.66 -11.77
C GLY A 98 1.98 -15.26 -12.22
N HIS A 99 2.24 -14.21 -11.44
CA HIS A 99 1.74 -12.87 -11.73
C HIS A 99 2.85 -11.99 -12.34
N ILE A 100 2.58 -11.47 -13.55
CA ILE A 100 3.43 -10.51 -14.25
C ILE A 100 2.87 -9.11 -14.00
N GLY A 101 3.69 -8.23 -13.41
CA GLY A 101 3.29 -6.86 -13.08
C GLY A 101 4.18 -5.84 -13.77
N LEU A 102 3.64 -5.07 -14.72
CA LEU A 102 4.41 -4.11 -15.51
C LEU A 102 4.01 -2.69 -15.17
N THR A 103 4.97 -1.82 -14.89
CA THR A 103 4.76 -0.37 -14.85
C THR A 103 5.42 0.25 -16.07
N ILE A 104 4.67 0.97 -16.89
CA ILE A 104 5.20 1.53 -18.13
C ILE A 104 5.13 3.05 -18.08
N GLY A 105 6.30 3.69 -18.05
CA GLY A 105 6.43 5.13 -18.19
C GLY A 105 6.18 5.54 -19.63
N THR A 106 4.96 5.96 -19.98
CA THR A 106 4.67 6.38 -21.36
C THR A 106 5.38 7.70 -21.70
N THR A 107 5.62 8.54 -20.68
CA THR A 107 6.42 9.77 -20.77
C THR A 107 6.88 10.22 -19.39
N ILE A 108 7.97 10.96 -19.32
CA ILE A 108 8.38 11.71 -18.12
C ILE A 108 7.77 13.13 -18.12
N LEU A 109 7.21 13.60 -19.24
CA LEU A 109 6.51 14.88 -19.32
C LEU A 109 5.22 14.87 -18.50
N CYS A 110 4.92 15.99 -17.83
CA CYS A 110 3.60 16.32 -17.29
C CYS A 110 3.23 17.75 -17.67
N ASN A 111 1.93 18.00 -17.67
CA ASN A 111 1.35 19.32 -17.84
C ASN A 111 1.22 20.10 -16.51
N MET A 112 1.54 19.49 -15.37
CA MET A 112 1.54 20.09 -14.03
C MET A 112 2.96 20.22 -13.46
N GLY A 113 3.26 21.33 -12.77
CA GLY A 113 4.55 21.59 -12.12
C GLY A 113 4.48 21.39 -10.61
N CYS A 114 4.35 20.14 -10.18
CA CYS A 114 4.19 19.82 -8.75
C CYS A 114 5.55 19.92 -8.04
N PRO A 115 5.72 20.80 -7.04
CA PRO A 115 7.04 21.14 -6.49
C PRO A 115 7.67 20.04 -5.63
N TYR A 116 6.92 18.97 -5.31
CA TYR A 116 7.42 17.77 -4.63
C TYR A 116 7.82 16.66 -5.62
N CYS A 117 7.61 16.82 -6.92
CA CYS A 117 7.73 15.77 -7.93
C CYS A 117 9.16 15.63 -8.51
N PHE A 118 9.45 14.47 -9.09
CA PHE A 118 10.74 14.18 -9.74
C PHE A 118 10.89 14.81 -11.13
N GLU A 119 9.82 15.32 -11.74
CA GLU A 119 9.86 15.80 -13.12
C GLU A 119 10.70 17.08 -13.25
N ASP A 120 10.70 17.95 -12.24
CA ASP A 120 11.44 19.21 -12.28
C ASP A 120 12.97 19.00 -12.32
N VAL A 121 13.45 17.78 -12.06
CA VAL A 121 14.88 17.48 -11.92
C VAL A 121 15.49 16.65 -13.06
N LYS A 122 14.74 16.24 -14.11
CA LYS A 122 15.23 15.26 -15.11
C LYS A 122 14.79 15.51 -16.56
N PRO A 123 15.52 14.98 -17.55
CA PRO A 123 15.22 15.22 -18.97
C PRO A 123 13.88 14.61 -19.38
N ASN A 124 13.10 15.39 -20.12
CA ASN A 124 11.83 15.00 -20.67
C ASN A 124 12.01 13.97 -21.78
N LYS A 125 11.52 12.74 -21.55
CA LYS A 125 11.54 11.64 -22.51
C LYS A 125 10.14 11.10 -22.71
N THR A 126 9.79 10.76 -23.94
CA THR A 126 8.47 10.19 -24.29
C THR A 126 8.67 8.93 -25.11
N LEU A 127 7.94 7.89 -24.78
CA LEU A 127 8.04 6.59 -25.43
C LEU A 127 7.46 6.67 -26.85
N ARG A 128 8.33 6.83 -27.85
CA ARG A 128 7.95 6.95 -29.27
C ARG A 128 8.72 6.03 -30.20
N ASP A 129 9.84 5.47 -29.75
CA ASP A 129 10.66 4.59 -30.57
C ASP A 129 9.98 3.21 -30.68
N GLU A 130 9.56 2.85 -31.89
CA GLU A 130 8.93 1.56 -32.18
C GLU A 130 9.79 0.38 -31.76
N ARG A 131 11.13 0.51 -31.86
CA ARG A 131 12.05 -0.54 -31.44
C ARG A 131 11.97 -0.79 -29.94
N VAL A 132 11.76 0.27 -29.16
CA VAL A 132 11.60 0.16 -27.70
C VAL A 132 10.24 -0.46 -27.37
N LEU A 133 9.17 -0.01 -28.04
CA LEU A 133 7.82 -0.58 -27.89
C LEU A 133 7.82 -2.08 -28.17
N ASP A 134 8.37 -2.50 -29.30
CA ASP A 134 8.49 -3.91 -29.67
C ASP A 134 9.46 -4.68 -28.77
N GLY A 135 10.52 -4.02 -28.30
CA GLY A 135 11.47 -4.56 -27.34
C GLY A 135 10.77 -4.93 -26.02
N ILE A 136 9.91 -4.06 -25.49
CA ILE A 136 9.13 -4.34 -24.26
C ILE A 136 8.28 -5.61 -24.47
N VAL A 137 7.55 -5.69 -25.58
CA VAL A 137 6.69 -6.84 -25.89
C VAL A 137 7.52 -8.13 -26.01
N SER A 138 8.63 -8.06 -26.73
CA SER A 138 9.55 -9.20 -26.95
C SER A 138 10.22 -9.66 -25.67
N PHE A 139 10.60 -8.74 -24.78
CA PHE A 139 11.18 -9.04 -23.48
C PHE A 139 10.20 -9.84 -22.61
N ILE A 140 8.94 -9.41 -22.57
CA ILE A 140 7.89 -10.07 -21.79
C ILE A 140 7.53 -11.44 -22.38
N GLU A 141 7.40 -11.54 -23.70
CA GLU A 141 7.15 -12.83 -24.35
C GLU A 141 8.31 -13.81 -24.10
N GLY A 142 9.56 -13.36 -24.25
CA GLY A 142 10.74 -14.18 -23.97
C GLY A 142 10.79 -14.67 -22.52
N MET A 143 10.39 -13.83 -21.57
CA MET A 143 10.26 -14.23 -20.17
C MET A 143 9.16 -15.28 -19.97
N ILE A 144 7.96 -15.07 -20.56
CA ILE A 144 6.83 -16.02 -20.47
C ILE A 144 7.24 -17.42 -20.93
N GLN A 145 8.08 -17.49 -21.97
CA GLN A 145 8.55 -18.75 -22.57
C GLN A 145 9.68 -19.43 -21.79
N SER A 146 10.52 -18.68 -21.08
CA SER A 146 11.77 -19.18 -20.50
C SER A 146 11.76 -19.30 -18.97
N ALA A 147 10.88 -18.57 -18.27
CA ALA A 147 10.81 -18.61 -16.83
C ALA A 147 10.30 -19.97 -16.30
N PRO A 148 10.78 -20.44 -15.13
CA PRO A 148 10.40 -21.74 -14.56
C PRO A 148 9.01 -21.72 -13.87
N VAL A 149 8.10 -20.87 -14.34
CA VAL A 149 6.76 -20.69 -13.76
C VAL A 149 5.85 -21.81 -14.25
N GLU A 150 5.19 -22.50 -13.33
CA GLU A 150 4.30 -23.62 -13.68
C GLU A 150 3.04 -23.14 -14.43
N LYS A 151 2.49 -22.01 -13.99
CA LYS A 151 1.32 -21.39 -14.61
C LYS A 151 1.29 -19.88 -14.34
N TRP A 152 1.19 -19.09 -15.40
CA TRP A 152 0.92 -17.67 -15.30
C TRP A 152 -0.56 -17.44 -14.92
N SER A 153 -0.78 -16.65 -13.87
CA SER A 153 -2.10 -16.32 -13.32
C SER A 153 -2.65 -15.00 -13.84
N SER A 154 -1.78 -14.04 -14.19
CA SER A 154 -2.20 -12.74 -14.74
C SER A 154 -1.04 -11.93 -15.31
N LEU A 155 -1.37 -11.04 -16.24
CA LEU A 155 -0.54 -9.98 -16.81
C LEU A 155 -1.23 -8.64 -16.53
N SER A 156 -0.69 -7.88 -15.57
CA SER A 156 -1.27 -6.60 -15.16
C SER A 156 -0.37 -5.44 -15.54
N ILE A 157 -0.94 -4.43 -16.17
CA ILE A 157 -0.22 -3.24 -16.63
C ILE A 157 -0.62 -2.03 -15.80
N SER A 158 0.35 -1.23 -15.39
CA SER A 158 0.16 0.08 -14.77
C SER A 158 0.77 1.16 -15.66
N TRP A 159 -0.09 1.96 -16.29
CA TRP A 159 0.31 3.12 -17.07
C TRP A 159 0.74 4.24 -16.13
N TYR A 160 1.99 4.67 -16.28
CA TYR A 160 2.66 5.62 -15.39
C TYR A 160 3.48 6.63 -16.19
N GLY A 161 4.10 7.57 -15.49
CA GLY A 161 4.95 8.60 -16.08
C GLY A 161 4.89 9.90 -15.32
N GLY A 162 5.17 11.00 -16.01
CA GLY A 162 4.76 12.34 -15.57
C GLY A 162 3.24 12.47 -15.65
N GLU A 163 2.69 12.51 -16.87
CA GLU A 163 1.27 12.32 -17.15
C GLU A 163 1.09 11.32 -18.30
N PRO A 164 0.64 10.08 -18.02
CA PRO A 164 0.60 9.04 -19.04
C PRO A 164 -0.34 9.37 -20.22
N LEU A 165 -1.42 10.13 -19.98
CA LEU A 165 -2.40 10.51 -21.00
C LEU A 165 -1.87 11.55 -22.00
N ILE A 166 -0.66 12.09 -21.80
CA ILE A 166 0.03 12.87 -22.85
C ILE A 166 0.45 11.96 -24.02
N ASN A 167 0.75 10.68 -23.76
CA ASN A 167 1.21 9.72 -24.76
C ASN A 167 0.23 8.54 -24.90
N LYS A 168 -1.02 8.86 -25.28
CA LYS A 168 -2.06 7.84 -25.52
C LYS A 168 -1.64 6.80 -26.56
N THR A 169 -0.89 7.20 -27.60
CA THR A 169 -0.43 6.30 -28.67
C THR A 169 0.39 5.12 -28.14
N ALA A 170 1.22 5.31 -27.11
CA ALA A 170 1.97 4.20 -26.51
C ALA A 170 1.06 3.25 -25.71
N ILE A 171 0.04 3.80 -25.02
CA ILE A 171 -0.96 3.01 -24.30
C ILE A 171 -1.72 2.13 -25.28
N GLU A 172 -2.21 2.70 -26.38
CA GLU A 172 -2.96 1.99 -27.42
C GLU A 172 -2.12 0.86 -28.03
N TYR A 173 -0.90 1.19 -28.51
CA TYR A 173 -0.02 0.21 -29.16
C TYR A 173 0.31 -0.97 -28.24
N LEU A 174 0.78 -0.71 -27.02
CA LEU A 174 1.21 -1.76 -26.11
C LEU A 174 0.02 -2.56 -25.57
N SER A 175 -1.15 -1.93 -25.35
CA SER A 175 -2.35 -2.65 -24.94
C SER A 175 -2.76 -3.69 -25.99
N GLU A 176 -2.75 -3.34 -27.27
CA GLU A 176 -3.07 -4.28 -28.36
C GLU A 176 -2.12 -5.48 -28.36
N LYS A 177 -0.81 -5.24 -28.19
CA LYS A 177 0.20 -6.29 -28.14
C LYS A 177 0.07 -7.17 -26.89
N PHE A 178 -0.14 -6.58 -25.72
CA PHE A 178 -0.29 -7.35 -24.48
C PHE A 178 -1.58 -8.14 -24.41
N ILE A 179 -2.69 -7.60 -24.92
CA ILE A 179 -3.94 -8.35 -25.05
C ILE A 179 -3.73 -9.55 -25.99
N SER A 180 -3.05 -9.35 -27.12
CA SER A 180 -2.71 -10.45 -28.03
C SER A 180 -1.81 -11.51 -27.37
N LEU A 181 -0.84 -11.11 -26.54
CA LEU A 181 -0.01 -12.05 -25.77
C LEU A 181 -0.85 -12.80 -24.71
N SER A 182 -1.74 -12.08 -24.01
CA SER A 182 -2.69 -12.65 -23.06
C SER A 182 -3.51 -13.77 -23.70
N ASP A 183 -4.08 -13.50 -24.88
CA ASP A 183 -4.89 -14.50 -25.60
C ASP A 183 -4.02 -15.68 -26.08
N LYS A 184 -2.82 -15.41 -26.62
CA LYS A 184 -1.88 -16.43 -27.10
C LYS A 184 -1.45 -17.41 -26.01
N TYR A 185 -1.19 -16.92 -24.81
CA TYR A 185 -0.70 -17.73 -23.69
C TYR A 185 -1.77 -18.06 -22.65
N SER A 186 -3.03 -17.67 -22.89
CA SER A 186 -4.16 -17.84 -21.96
C SER A 186 -3.89 -17.26 -20.57
N ILE A 187 -3.30 -16.05 -20.53
CA ILE A 187 -2.96 -15.32 -19.30
C ILE A 187 -3.96 -14.18 -19.13
N PRO A 188 -4.75 -14.11 -18.04
CA PRO A 188 -5.67 -13.01 -17.80
C PRO A 188 -4.98 -11.64 -17.85
N TYR A 189 -5.56 -10.69 -18.59
CA TYR A 189 -5.06 -9.32 -18.73
C TYR A 189 -5.93 -8.32 -17.98
N ASP A 190 -5.29 -7.40 -17.26
CA ASP A 190 -5.91 -6.20 -16.72
C ASP A 190 -4.95 -5.01 -16.80
N ALA A 191 -5.51 -3.81 -16.73
CA ALA A 191 -4.73 -2.59 -16.73
C ALA A 191 -5.26 -1.54 -15.74
N THR A 192 -4.32 -0.73 -15.27
CA THR A 192 -4.52 0.38 -14.35
C THR A 192 -3.79 1.61 -14.88
N ILE A 193 -4.22 2.81 -14.47
CA ILE A 193 -3.54 4.05 -14.83
C ILE A 193 -3.44 4.99 -13.65
N ILE A 194 -2.27 5.62 -13.50
CA ILE A 194 -2.04 6.68 -12.52
C ILE A 194 -1.95 8.00 -13.29
N THR A 195 -2.94 8.88 -13.12
CA THR A 195 -3.05 10.14 -13.88
C THR A 195 -3.34 11.30 -12.94
N ASN A 196 -3.03 12.52 -13.37
CA ASN A 196 -3.48 13.74 -12.70
C ASN A 196 -4.96 14.05 -12.97
N GLY A 197 -5.59 13.34 -13.92
CA GLY A 197 -7.04 13.41 -14.19
C GLY A 197 -7.50 14.51 -15.13
N ILE A 198 -6.62 15.42 -15.57
CA ILE A 198 -7.02 16.57 -16.39
C ILE A 198 -7.42 16.20 -17.83
N TYR A 199 -6.87 15.09 -18.34
CA TYR A 199 -7.11 14.58 -19.68
C TYR A 199 -8.16 13.45 -19.71
N LEU A 200 -8.89 13.22 -18.62
CA LEU A 200 -9.98 12.24 -18.55
C LEU A 200 -11.28 12.78 -19.18
N ASP A 201 -11.20 13.17 -20.45
CA ASP A 201 -12.38 13.52 -21.26
C ASP A 201 -13.16 12.28 -21.73
N ALA A 202 -14.31 12.49 -22.37
CA ALA A 202 -15.19 11.40 -22.81
C ALA A 202 -14.50 10.39 -23.75
N ASP A 203 -13.68 10.88 -24.70
CA ASP A 203 -12.95 10.04 -25.64
C ASP A 203 -11.88 9.20 -24.91
N THR A 204 -11.24 9.78 -23.90
CA THR A 204 -10.26 9.08 -23.08
C THR A 204 -10.90 7.98 -22.25
N TRP A 205 -12.07 8.22 -21.65
CA TRP A 205 -12.80 7.17 -20.95
C TRP A 205 -13.15 6.00 -21.87
N GLN A 206 -13.57 6.27 -23.11
CA GLN A 206 -13.85 5.23 -24.10
C GLN A 206 -12.59 4.46 -24.50
N MET A 207 -11.47 5.16 -24.70
CA MET A 207 -10.16 4.54 -25.00
C MET A 207 -9.71 3.62 -23.86
N LEU A 208 -9.76 4.10 -22.61
CA LEU A 208 -9.38 3.30 -21.44
C LEU A 208 -10.22 2.02 -21.33
N LYS A 209 -11.54 2.12 -21.57
CA LYS A 209 -12.45 0.96 -21.59
C LYS A 209 -12.10 -0.02 -22.71
N LYS A 210 -11.85 0.47 -23.93
CA LYS A 210 -11.44 -0.35 -25.09
C LYS A 210 -10.22 -1.20 -24.77
N TYR A 211 -9.27 -0.63 -24.02
CA TYR A 211 -8.01 -1.29 -23.65
C TYR A 211 -8.03 -1.94 -22.26
N LYS A 212 -9.22 -2.24 -21.73
CA LYS A 212 -9.44 -2.96 -20.46
C LYS A 212 -8.72 -2.33 -19.26
N VAL A 213 -8.61 -1.00 -19.25
CA VAL A 213 -8.20 -0.26 -18.05
C VAL A 213 -9.41 -0.14 -17.14
N SER A 214 -9.43 -0.90 -16.05
CA SER A 214 -10.59 -1.02 -15.17
C SER A 214 -10.46 -0.24 -13.85
N SER A 215 -9.23 0.16 -13.48
CA SER A 215 -8.97 0.92 -12.25
C SER A 215 -8.05 2.11 -12.49
N LEU A 216 -8.37 3.23 -11.85
CA LEU A 216 -7.64 4.48 -11.96
C LEU A 216 -7.22 4.99 -10.59
N GLN A 217 -6.02 5.56 -10.53
CA GLN A 217 -5.61 6.44 -9.45
C GLN A 217 -5.52 7.87 -9.96
N VAL A 218 -6.34 8.76 -9.41
CA VAL A 218 -6.27 10.20 -9.70
C VAL A 218 -5.70 10.95 -8.50
N THR A 219 -4.76 11.86 -8.74
CA THR A 219 -4.14 12.61 -7.64
C THR A 219 -4.86 13.94 -7.40
N ILE A 220 -5.39 14.16 -6.19
CA ILE A 220 -5.97 15.44 -5.76
C ILE A 220 -5.44 15.79 -4.36
N ASP A 221 -4.68 16.88 -4.24
CA ASP A 221 -4.06 17.29 -2.98
C ASP A 221 -4.90 18.33 -2.22
N GLY A 222 -5.96 17.87 -1.56
CA GLY A 222 -6.83 18.74 -0.76
C GLY A 222 -7.83 19.53 -1.60
N ALA A 223 -8.47 20.52 -0.96
CA ALA A 223 -9.40 21.40 -1.65
C ALA A 223 -8.69 22.37 -2.60
N LYS A 224 -9.49 23.04 -3.44
CA LYS A 224 -9.03 23.90 -4.54
C LYS A 224 -7.85 24.81 -4.19
N GLU A 225 -7.94 25.53 -3.06
CA GLU A 225 -6.95 26.52 -2.64
C GLU A 225 -5.57 25.94 -2.32
N VAL A 226 -5.49 24.66 -1.94
CA VAL A 226 -4.22 23.95 -1.74
C VAL A 226 -3.83 23.20 -3.00
N HIS A 227 -4.78 22.53 -3.66
CA HIS A 227 -4.52 21.76 -4.86
C HIS A 227 -3.93 22.62 -5.98
N ASP A 228 -4.54 23.76 -6.31
CA ASP A 228 -4.08 24.63 -7.40
C ASP A 228 -2.66 25.19 -7.13
N VAL A 229 -2.29 25.35 -5.85
CA VAL A 229 -0.95 25.81 -5.44
C VAL A 229 0.07 24.68 -5.54
N TYR A 230 -0.30 23.46 -5.15
CA TYR A 230 0.60 22.31 -5.13
C TYR A 230 0.72 21.63 -6.49
N ARG A 231 -0.25 21.81 -7.38
CA ARG A 231 -0.29 21.15 -8.68
C ARG A 231 -0.56 22.15 -9.81
N PRO A 232 0.17 23.28 -9.92
CA PRO A 232 -0.12 24.31 -10.92
C PRO A 232 0.08 23.79 -12.34
N LEU A 233 -0.70 24.29 -13.31
CA LEU A 233 -0.46 23.99 -14.73
C LEU A 233 0.78 24.76 -15.23
N LYS A 234 1.70 24.07 -15.91
CA LYS A 234 2.97 24.67 -16.36
C LYS A 234 2.78 25.83 -17.34
N ASN A 235 1.78 25.71 -18.22
CA ASN A 235 1.54 26.66 -19.33
C ASN A 235 0.21 27.38 -19.22
N SER A 236 -0.41 27.43 -18.03
CA SER A 236 -1.69 28.11 -17.86
C SER A 236 -1.93 28.60 -16.44
N ARG A 237 -2.66 29.71 -16.31
CA ARG A 237 -3.30 30.13 -15.04
C ARG A 237 -4.70 29.54 -14.88
N SER A 238 -5.13 28.66 -15.79
CA SER A 238 -6.44 28.02 -15.77
C SER A 238 -6.61 27.10 -14.58
N LYS A 239 -7.86 26.93 -14.20
CA LYS A 239 -8.35 25.99 -13.21
C LYS A 239 -8.00 24.55 -13.61
N ASN A 240 -7.34 23.79 -12.74
CA ASN A 240 -7.17 22.35 -12.93
C ASN A 240 -8.07 21.54 -11.99
N TYR A 241 -8.28 22.01 -10.76
CA TYR A 241 -9.06 21.29 -9.75
C TYR A 241 -10.49 21.02 -10.22
N GLU A 242 -11.25 22.06 -10.58
CA GLU A 242 -12.64 21.88 -11.04
C GLU A 242 -12.71 21.02 -12.30
N LYS A 243 -11.74 21.18 -13.22
CA LYS A 243 -11.71 20.38 -14.46
C LYS A 243 -11.49 18.90 -14.18
N ILE A 244 -10.64 18.57 -13.19
CA ILE A 244 -10.44 17.19 -12.76
C ILE A 244 -11.73 16.63 -12.16
N LEU A 245 -12.44 17.39 -11.31
CA LEU A 245 -13.72 16.96 -10.74
C LEU A 245 -14.80 16.75 -11.81
N GLU A 246 -14.89 17.65 -12.79
CA GLU A 246 -15.78 17.49 -13.97
C GLU A 246 -15.45 16.22 -14.76
N ASN A 247 -14.16 15.92 -14.95
CA ASN A 247 -13.75 14.73 -15.66
C ASN A 247 -14.08 13.43 -14.90
N ILE A 248 -13.88 13.43 -13.58
CA ILE A 248 -14.20 12.30 -12.70
C ILE A 248 -15.71 12.09 -12.60
N SER A 249 -16.52 13.15 -12.60
CA SER A 249 -17.98 13.00 -12.55
C SER A 249 -18.54 12.27 -13.78
N MET A 250 -17.82 12.30 -14.91
CA MET A 250 -18.14 11.56 -16.13
C MET A 250 -17.64 10.10 -16.15
N MET A 251 -17.02 9.60 -15.07
CA MET A 251 -16.45 8.25 -15.04
C MET A 251 -17.55 7.18 -15.31
N PRO A 252 -17.31 6.16 -16.16
CA PRO A 252 -18.23 5.05 -16.39
C PRO A 252 -18.57 4.25 -15.11
N GLU A 253 -19.71 3.55 -15.09
CA GLU A 253 -20.14 2.76 -13.91
C GLU A 253 -19.31 1.50 -13.67
N ASP A 254 -18.68 0.95 -14.72
CA ASP A 254 -17.88 -0.28 -14.67
C ASP A 254 -16.38 -0.04 -14.43
N MET A 255 -16.04 1.13 -13.86
CA MET A 255 -14.66 1.49 -13.52
C MET A 255 -14.53 1.86 -12.05
N ASP A 256 -13.41 1.44 -11.46
CA ASP A 256 -13.02 1.82 -10.12
C ASP A 256 -12.06 3.01 -10.15
N LEU A 257 -12.23 3.96 -9.23
CA LEU A 257 -11.32 5.09 -9.10
C LEU A 257 -10.95 5.34 -7.64
N THR A 258 -9.67 5.51 -7.41
CA THR A 258 -9.12 5.96 -6.13
C THR A 258 -8.56 7.36 -6.28
N ILE A 259 -9.05 8.30 -5.48
CA ILE A 259 -8.36 9.57 -5.31
C ILE A 259 -7.25 9.38 -4.29
N ARG A 260 -6.00 9.56 -4.75
CA ARG A 260 -4.83 9.62 -3.90
C ARG A 260 -4.58 11.06 -3.48
N ILE A 261 -4.47 11.29 -2.18
CA ILE A 261 -4.29 12.61 -1.59
C ILE A 261 -2.90 12.67 -0.95
N ASN A 262 -1.95 13.39 -1.55
CA ASN A 262 -0.63 13.58 -0.94
C ASN A 262 -0.75 14.58 0.20
N THR A 263 -0.67 14.05 1.42
CA THR A 263 -1.12 14.74 2.61
C THR A 263 0.05 15.34 3.37
N ASP A 264 -0.01 16.65 3.53
CA ASP A 264 0.76 17.44 4.47
C ASP A 264 -0.21 18.20 5.40
N LYS A 265 0.30 19.08 6.27
CA LYS A 265 -0.54 19.84 7.22
C LYS A 265 -1.57 20.74 6.52
N ARG A 266 -1.21 21.33 5.37
CA ARG A 266 -2.10 22.24 4.63
C ARG A 266 -3.19 21.48 3.90
N VAL A 267 -2.85 20.35 3.28
CA VAL A 267 -3.81 19.46 2.63
C VAL A 267 -4.81 18.91 3.65
N ALA A 268 -4.33 18.40 4.80
CA ALA A 268 -5.17 17.85 5.84
C ALA A 268 -6.19 18.86 6.39
N ALA A 269 -5.81 20.14 6.49
CA ALA A 269 -6.70 21.22 6.95
C ALA A 269 -7.89 21.47 6.02
N THR A 270 -7.86 20.95 4.79
CA THR A 270 -8.90 21.19 3.77
C THR A 270 -9.80 19.98 3.49
N PHE A 271 -9.67 18.89 4.27
CA PHE A 271 -10.41 17.65 4.02
C PHE A 271 -11.93 17.84 4.02
N GLU A 272 -12.49 18.64 4.93
CA GLU A 272 -13.94 18.90 4.93
C GLU A 272 -14.40 19.53 3.63
N ARG A 273 -13.68 20.56 3.16
CA ARG A 273 -13.99 21.26 1.92
C ARG A 273 -13.84 20.34 0.70
N LEU A 274 -12.81 19.50 0.68
CA LEU A 274 -12.63 18.49 -0.37
C LEU A 274 -13.82 17.54 -0.44
N LEU A 275 -14.32 17.04 0.71
CA LEU A 275 -15.49 16.15 0.74
C LEU A 275 -16.76 16.88 0.27
N ASP A 276 -16.96 18.15 0.63
CA ASP A 276 -18.07 18.96 0.15
C ASP A 276 -18.02 19.13 -1.38
N ASP A 277 -16.83 19.40 -1.94
CA ASP A 277 -16.63 19.52 -3.38
C ASP A 277 -16.94 18.19 -4.08
N LEU A 278 -16.36 17.07 -3.62
CA LEU A 278 -16.62 15.74 -4.19
C LEU A 278 -18.12 15.39 -4.18
N GLN A 279 -18.83 15.75 -3.11
CA GLN A 279 -20.26 15.54 -3.02
C GLN A 279 -21.02 16.41 -4.02
N SER A 280 -20.64 17.68 -4.18
CA SER A 280 -21.30 18.61 -5.12
C SER A 280 -21.17 18.18 -6.59
N TYR A 281 -20.08 17.48 -6.94
CA TYR A 281 -19.84 16.91 -8.26
C TYR A 281 -20.44 15.50 -8.45
N GLY A 282 -21.14 14.96 -7.44
CA GLY A 282 -21.74 13.63 -7.52
C GLY A 282 -20.74 12.47 -7.48
N ILE A 283 -19.54 12.72 -6.95
CA ILE A 283 -18.43 11.74 -6.95
C ILE A 283 -18.50 10.88 -5.68
N TRP A 284 -18.37 11.51 -4.51
CA TRP A 284 -18.41 10.81 -3.23
C TRP A 284 -19.27 11.60 -2.25
N PRO A 285 -20.18 10.97 -1.49
CA PRO A 285 -20.37 9.51 -1.32
C PRO A 285 -21.23 8.80 -2.37
N GLN A 286 -21.79 9.50 -3.35
CA GLN A 286 -22.77 8.96 -4.31
C GLN A 286 -22.27 7.74 -5.09
N ARG A 287 -20.95 7.62 -5.32
CA ARG A 287 -20.34 6.49 -6.04
C ARG A 287 -19.49 5.59 -5.14
N HIS A 288 -19.80 5.49 -3.85
CA HIS A 288 -19.00 4.78 -2.84
C HIS A 288 -18.62 3.32 -3.16
N LYS A 289 -19.36 2.65 -4.05
CA LYS A 289 -19.07 1.28 -4.48
C LYS A 289 -17.90 1.16 -5.45
N SER A 290 -17.66 2.19 -6.25
CA SER A 290 -16.62 2.22 -7.31
C SER A 290 -15.62 3.36 -7.09
N PHE A 291 -15.66 3.99 -5.92
CA PHE A 291 -14.85 5.16 -5.60
C PHE A 291 -14.27 5.07 -4.19
N SER A 292 -12.97 5.34 -4.06
CA SER A 292 -12.28 5.35 -2.77
C SER A 292 -11.36 6.56 -2.58
N LEU A 293 -11.07 6.88 -1.33
CA LEU A 293 -10.16 7.97 -0.93
C LEU A 293 -8.99 7.37 -0.14
N SER A 294 -7.77 7.54 -0.68
CA SER A 294 -6.52 7.00 -0.10
C SER A 294 -5.56 8.15 0.26
N LEU A 295 -5.15 8.21 1.52
CA LEU A 295 -4.18 9.19 1.99
C LEU A 295 -2.76 8.67 1.78
N ALA A 296 -1.91 9.54 1.24
CA ALA A 296 -0.48 9.31 1.04
C ALA A 296 0.33 10.25 1.93
N TRP A 297 1.38 9.74 2.58
CA TRP A 297 2.28 10.62 3.32
C TRP A 297 3.12 11.41 2.31
N LEU A 298 2.96 12.74 2.27
CA LEU A 298 3.68 13.56 1.31
C LEU A 298 5.18 13.52 1.58
N ARG A 299 5.95 13.29 0.51
CA ARG A 299 7.41 13.34 0.50
C ARG A 299 7.86 14.10 -0.75
N SER A 300 8.99 14.77 -0.68
CA SER A 300 9.64 15.37 -1.84
C SER A 300 10.78 14.51 -2.36
N TYR A 301 10.97 14.53 -3.68
CA TYR A 301 12.20 14.00 -4.27
C TYR A 301 13.42 14.86 -3.89
N PRO A 302 14.61 14.24 -3.71
CA PRO A 302 15.84 14.98 -3.53
C PRO A 302 16.07 15.96 -4.69
N GLY A 303 16.22 17.24 -4.36
CA GLY A 303 16.41 18.33 -5.34
C GLY A 303 15.14 19.07 -5.76
N ALA A 304 13.95 18.64 -5.29
CA ALA A 304 12.71 19.35 -5.53
C ALA A 304 12.56 20.58 -4.60
N ASP A 305 12.00 21.69 -5.10
CA ASP A 305 11.77 22.91 -4.31
C ASP A 305 10.56 22.75 -3.39
N SER A 306 10.79 22.21 -2.20
CA SER A 306 9.74 21.98 -1.21
C SER A 306 9.69 23.01 -0.08
N SER A 307 10.25 24.19 -0.31
CA SER A 307 10.34 25.26 0.70
C SER A 307 8.97 25.71 1.26
N THR A 308 7.90 25.54 0.49
CA THR A 308 6.53 25.95 0.87
C THR A 308 5.66 24.84 1.48
N MET A 309 6.21 23.61 1.57
CA MET A 309 5.50 22.42 2.05
C MET A 309 5.54 22.30 3.58
N GLN A 310 4.47 21.79 4.18
CA GLN A 310 4.39 21.58 5.63
C GLN A 310 4.24 20.10 5.97
N TYR A 311 5.36 19.38 5.89
CA TYR A 311 5.38 17.94 6.11
C TYR A 311 4.84 17.52 7.47
N LEU A 312 4.14 16.39 7.46
CA LEU A 312 3.77 15.64 8.66
C LEU A 312 4.94 14.73 9.06
N THR A 313 5.15 14.53 10.35
CA THR A 313 5.88 13.36 10.84
C THR A 313 5.07 12.08 10.63
N LYS A 314 5.69 10.90 10.79
CA LYS A 314 4.97 9.61 10.71
C LYS A 314 3.83 9.53 11.72
N ASP A 315 4.06 10.03 12.93
CA ASP A 315 3.09 10.04 14.02
C ASP A 315 1.93 11.00 13.72
N GLU A 316 2.22 12.23 13.28
CA GLU A 316 1.19 13.18 12.87
C GLU A 316 0.37 12.64 11.69
N PHE A 317 0.99 11.99 10.71
CA PHE A 317 0.28 11.39 9.58
C PHE A 317 -0.67 10.26 10.02
N PHE A 318 -0.25 9.41 10.97
CA PHE A 318 -1.12 8.38 11.55
C PHE A 318 -2.35 9.00 12.24
N ASP A 319 -2.15 10.07 13.02
CA ASP A 319 -3.24 10.78 13.70
C ASP A 319 -4.20 11.45 12.70
N VAL A 320 -3.67 11.99 11.59
CA VAL A 320 -4.46 12.53 10.47
C VAL A 320 -5.25 11.43 9.76
N GLN A 321 -4.68 10.25 9.50
CA GLN A 321 -5.40 9.12 8.90
C GLN A 321 -6.59 8.67 9.76
N ASN A 322 -6.41 8.62 11.07
CA ASN A 322 -7.48 8.25 12.00
C ASN A 322 -8.59 9.32 12.03
N SER A 323 -8.20 10.59 12.09
CA SER A 323 -9.15 11.73 12.08
C SER A 323 -9.94 11.79 10.78
N PHE A 324 -9.28 11.58 9.63
CA PHE A 324 -9.92 11.52 8.33
C PHE A 324 -10.89 10.33 8.21
N SER A 325 -10.55 9.18 8.79
CA SER A 325 -11.45 8.01 8.81
C SER A 325 -12.72 8.30 9.60
N LYS A 326 -12.61 8.95 10.77
CA LYS A 326 -13.77 9.40 11.57
C LYS A 326 -14.62 10.39 10.78
N LEU A 327 -14.00 11.36 10.12
CA LEU A 327 -14.68 12.35 9.27
C LEU A 327 -15.45 11.67 8.12
N LYS A 328 -14.82 10.74 7.39
CA LYS A 328 -15.47 10.00 6.30
C LYS A 328 -16.71 9.25 6.76
N VAL A 329 -16.62 8.53 7.89
CA VAL A 329 -17.77 7.78 8.44
C VAL A 329 -18.90 8.73 8.82
N SER A 330 -18.58 9.84 9.49
CA SER A 330 -19.57 10.86 9.87
C SER A 330 -20.30 11.45 8.65
N ARG A 331 -19.54 11.89 7.63
CA ARG A 331 -20.08 12.46 6.40
C ARG A 331 -20.89 11.44 5.60
N PHE A 332 -20.41 10.20 5.49
CA PHE A 332 -21.11 9.14 4.80
C PHE A 332 -22.45 8.82 5.47
N ASN A 333 -22.50 8.69 6.80
CA ASN A 333 -23.73 8.36 7.52
C ASN A 333 -24.77 9.48 7.41
N SER A 334 -24.36 10.75 7.48
CA SER A 334 -25.27 11.88 7.25
C SER A 334 -25.89 11.86 5.85
N TRP A 335 -25.11 11.50 4.83
CA TRP A 335 -25.62 11.30 3.48
C TRP A 335 -26.52 10.05 3.38
N ALA A 336 -26.14 8.93 3.99
CA ALA A 336 -26.89 7.67 3.96
C ALA A 336 -28.29 7.82 4.57
N GLU A 337 -28.41 8.55 5.69
CA GLU A 337 -29.70 8.87 6.33
C GLU A 337 -30.68 9.58 5.39
N THR A 338 -30.18 10.49 4.55
CA THR A 338 -31.00 11.24 3.59
C THR A 338 -31.27 10.48 2.28
N ASN A 339 -30.51 9.42 2.00
CA ASN A 339 -30.57 8.66 0.74
C ASN A 339 -31.02 7.19 0.91
N SER A 340 -31.48 6.80 2.11
CA SER A 340 -31.89 5.43 2.44
C SER A 340 -30.81 4.36 2.20
N ASP A 341 -29.54 4.71 2.42
CA ASP A 341 -28.41 3.77 2.37
C ASP A 341 -28.07 3.24 3.77
N LEU A 342 -27.26 2.19 3.85
CA LEU A 342 -26.80 1.61 5.11
C LEU A 342 -25.71 2.47 5.74
N ASN A 343 -25.81 2.70 7.05
CA ASN A 343 -24.75 3.40 7.79
C ASN A 343 -23.43 2.62 7.72
N ALA A 344 -22.36 3.34 7.39
CA ALA A 344 -21.00 2.86 7.49
C ALA A 344 -20.60 2.71 8.97
N LYS A 345 -19.78 1.68 9.22
CA LYS A 345 -19.10 1.49 10.50
C LYS A 345 -17.64 1.90 10.37
N MET A 346 -17.06 2.38 11.47
CA MET A 346 -15.64 2.66 11.50
C MET A 346 -14.86 1.35 11.45
N LEU A 347 -14.02 1.22 10.44
CA LEU A 347 -13.05 0.15 10.34
C LEU A 347 -11.75 0.63 10.98
N TRP A 348 -11.42 0.06 12.14
CA TRP A 348 -10.16 0.33 12.81
C TRP A 348 -9.01 -0.34 12.07
N MET A 349 -7.93 0.41 11.87
CA MET A 349 -6.67 -0.13 11.39
C MET A 349 -6.05 -1.02 12.47
N LEU A 350 -5.73 -2.27 12.14
CA LEU A 350 -4.98 -3.16 13.03
C LEU A 350 -3.60 -3.43 12.42
N PRO A 351 -2.60 -3.84 13.21
CA PRO A 351 -1.32 -4.30 12.69
C PRO A 351 -1.51 -5.54 11.79
N ASP A 352 -1.53 -5.31 10.48
CA ASP A 352 -1.64 -6.38 9.50
C ASP A 352 -0.25 -6.95 9.15
N LYS A 353 -0.17 -8.27 8.94
CA LYS A 353 1.04 -8.93 8.43
C LYS A 353 1.46 -8.28 7.10
N GLN A 354 2.72 -7.92 7.02
CA GLN A 354 3.29 -7.21 5.89
C GLN A 354 4.06 -8.15 4.98
N SER A 355 4.00 -7.88 3.68
CA SER A 355 4.89 -8.45 2.66
C SER A 355 5.85 -7.39 2.15
N ASP A 356 6.90 -7.82 1.47
CA ASP A 356 7.81 -6.90 0.80
C ASP A 356 7.18 -6.41 -0.51
N CYS A 357 7.63 -5.25 -0.98
CA CYS A 357 7.14 -4.63 -2.21
C CYS A 357 7.35 -5.57 -3.40
N ALA A 358 6.25 -6.06 -3.96
CA ALA A 358 6.25 -6.99 -5.09
C ALA A 358 7.02 -6.44 -6.29
N THR A 359 6.92 -5.14 -6.58
CA THR A 359 7.65 -4.50 -7.67
C THR A 359 9.17 -4.66 -7.52
N TYR A 360 9.67 -4.53 -6.29
CA TYR A 360 11.10 -4.60 -5.99
C TYR A 360 11.59 -6.05 -5.94
N VAL A 361 10.89 -6.92 -5.19
CA VAL A 361 11.41 -8.27 -4.84
C VAL A 361 10.85 -9.42 -5.69
N SER A 362 9.90 -9.16 -6.61
CA SER A 362 9.37 -10.18 -7.51
C SER A 362 10.30 -10.36 -8.72
N PRO A 363 10.51 -11.60 -9.20
CA PRO A 363 11.25 -11.84 -10.45
C PRO A 363 10.49 -11.41 -11.72
N TYR A 364 9.18 -11.17 -11.64
CA TYR A 364 8.30 -10.95 -12.80
C TYR A 364 7.64 -9.57 -12.84
N PHE A 365 8.14 -8.64 -12.01
CA PHE A 365 7.67 -7.26 -12.02
C PHE A 365 8.72 -6.33 -12.60
N PHE A 366 8.32 -5.45 -13.51
CA PHE A 366 9.25 -4.54 -14.17
C PHE A 366 8.67 -3.16 -14.31
N THR A 367 9.53 -2.17 -14.23
CA THR A 367 9.22 -0.79 -14.59
C THR A 367 10.03 -0.43 -15.83
N PHE A 368 9.40 0.01 -16.91
CA PHE A 368 10.09 0.43 -18.13
C PHE A 368 10.05 1.95 -18.26
N ASP A 369 11.22 2.56 -18.41
CA ASP A 369 11.31 3.97 -18.78
C ASP A 369 11.03 4.18 -20.30
N PRO A 370 10.85 5.43 -20.77
CA PRO A 370 10.60 5.70 -22.19
C PRO A 370 11.69 5.26 -23.19
N GLU A 371 12.89 4.90 -22.72
CA GLU A 371 14.01 4.43 -23.55
C GLU A 371 14.14 2.89 -23.53
N GLY A 372 13.30 2.20 -22.76
CA GLY A 372 13.37 0.75 -22.61
C GLY A 372 14.39 0.30 -21.58
N THR A 373 14.88 1.20 -20.71
CA THR A 373 15.66 0.79 -19.54
C THR A 373 14.74 0.12 -18.53
N ILE A 374 15.22 -0.95 -17.91
CA ILE A 374 14.45 -1.71 -16.92
C ILE A 374 14.80 -1.24 -15.50
N HIS A 375 13.76 -0.93 -14.74
CA HIS A 375 13.78 -0.55 -13.34
C HIS A 375 12.96 -1.56 -12.51
N LYS A 376 13.22 -1.61 -11.21
CA LYS A 376 12.48 -2.45 -10.23
C LYS A 376 11.57 -1.64 -9.32
N CYS A 377 11.48 -0.34 -9.55
CA CYS A 377 10.64 0.58 -8.80
C CYS A 377 10.34 1.79 -9.67
N TRP A 378 9.09 2.24 -9.70
CA TRP A 378 8.71 3.46 -10.40
C TRP A 378 9.39 4.70 -9.82
N GLU A 379 9.82 4.67 -8.55
CA GLU A 379 10.58 5.74 -7.89
C GLU A 379 11.93 6.00 -8.57
N THR A 380 12.42 5.09 -9.41
CA THR A 380 13.71 5.23 -10.07
C THR A 380 13.61 5.50 -11.57
N ILE A 381 12.40 5.53 -12.14
CA ILE A 381 12.15 5.62 -13.59
C ILE A 381 12.77 6.88 -14.23
N HIS A 382 12.96 7.94 -13.44
CA HIS A 382 13.53 9.20 -13.88
C HIS A 382 15.07 9.24 -13.80
N ASP A 383 15.71 8.23 -13.22
CA ASP A 383 17.16 8.19 -13.00
C ASP A 383 17.77 6.85 -13.41
N THR A 384 18.26 6.78 -14.66
CA THR A 384 18.91 5.60 -15.24
C THR A 384 20.07 5.05 -14.38
N LYS A 385 20.73 5.89 -13.56
CA LYS A 385 21.78 5.45 -12.63
C LYS A 385 21.27 4.51 -11.55
N LYS A 386 19.96 4.56 -11.24
CA LYS A 386 19.27 3.70 -10.27
C LYS A 386 18.52 2.53 -10.94
N SER A 387 18.71 2.33 -12.24
CA SER A 387 18.12 1.22 -12.98
C SER A 387 18.72 -0.14 -12.58
N SER A 388 18.19 -1.19 -13.16
CA SER A 388 18.77 -2.53 -13.06
C SER A 388 20.12 -2.65 -13.77
N GLY A 389 20.41 -1.78 -14.76
CA GLY A 389 21.56 -1.91 -15.66
C GLY A 389 21.28 -2.78 -16.90
N THR A 390 20.04 -3.26 -17.08
CA THR A 390 19.58 -4.00 -18.26
C THR A 390 18.50 -3.21 -19.01
N ASN A 391 18.18 -3.66 -20.24
CA ASN A 391 17.20 -3.01 -21.12
C ASN A 391 16.40 -4.05 -21.91
N VAL A 392 15.33 -3.57 -22.56
CA VAL A 392 14.38 -4.41 -23.31
C VAL A 392 14.97 -5.12 -24.54
N PHE A 393 16.19 -4.77 -24.96
CA PHE A 393 16.87 -5.43 -26.09
C PHE A 393 17.68 -6.66 -25.68
N LYS A 394 17.80 -6.93 -24.37
CA LYS A 394 18.44 -8.13 -23.83
C LYS A 394 17.40 -9.19 -23.49
N SER A 395 17.82 -10.46 -23.50
CA SER A 395 16.98 -11.55 -23.00
C SER A 395 16.79 -11.45 -21.49
N TRP A 396 15.61 -11.86 -21.02
CA TRP A 396 15.32 -11.92 -19.58
C TRP A 396 16.25 -12.93 -18.87
N SER A 397 16.81 -12.51 -17.74
CA SER A 397 17.57 -13.35 -16.81
C SER A 397 17.29 -12.92 -15.37
N THR A 398 17.22 -13.86 -14.44
CA THR A 398 17.08 -13.56 -13.01
C THR A 398 18.34 -12.92 -12.42
N GLU A 399 19.51 -13.22 -13.00
CA GLU A 399 20.82 -12.72 -12.55
C GLU A 399 20.88 -11.19 -12.60
N ASP A 400 20.26 -10.58 -13.62
CA ASP A 400 20.16 -9.12 -13.79
C ASP A 400 19.48 -8.41 -12.60
N PHE A 401 18.72 -9.16 -11.78
CA PHE A 401 17.90 -8.63 -10.70
C PHE A 401 18.26 -9.15 -9.30
N GLU A 402 19.33 -9.95 -9.15
CA GLU A 402 19.70 -10.58 -7.87
C GLU A 402 19.79 -9.60 -6.69
N LYS A 403 20.38 -8.42 -6.91
CA LYS A 403 20.52 -7.37 -5.86
C LYS A 403 19.17 -6.94 -5.26
N TYR A 404 18.09 -7.04 -6.03
CA TYR A 404 16.73 -6.72 -5.59
C TYR A 404 16.05 -7.94 -4.95
N LEU A 405 16.23 -9.10 -5.57
CA LEU A 405 15.59 -10.35 -5.18
C LEU A 405 16.09 -10.90 -3.84
N ASN A 406 17.30 -10.51 -3.44
CA ASN A 406 17.96 -10.88 -2.18
C ASN A 406 17.55 -10.00 -0.98
N TYR A 407 16.70 -8.99 -1.18
CA TYR A 407 16.15 -8.23 -0.05
C TYR A 407 15.42 -9.17 0.91
N SER A 408 15.70 -9.02 2.21
CA SER A 408 15.03 -9.76 3.26
C SER A 408 14.75 -8.89 4.47
N ARG A 409 13.47 -8.66 4.74
CA ARG A 409 13.02 -7.88 5.91
C ARG A 409 13.47 -8.48 7.25
N THR A 410 13.74 -9.78 7.27
CA THR A 410 14.08 -10.50 8.50
C THR A 410 15.55 -10.36 8.92
N ASN A 411 16.43 -9.92 8.01
CA ASN A 411 17.86 -9.77 8.28
C ASN A 411 18.45 -8.46 7.71
N VAL A 412 17.61 -7.52 7.28
CA VAL A 412 18.03 -6.24 6.70
C VAL A 412 18.90 -5.40 7.66
N HIS A 413 18.71 -5.56 8.97
CA HIS A 413 19.46 -4.86 10.01
C HIS A 413 19.44 -5.69 11.31
N PRO A 414 20.50 -5.69 12.15
CA PRO A 414 20.55 -6.47 13.39
C PRO A 414 19.37 -6.25 14.35
N ILE A 415 18.88 -5.01 14.45
CA ILE A 415 17.69 -4.68 15.26
C ILE A 415 16.42 -5.35 14.72
N CYS A 416 16.32 -5.56 13.40
CA CYS A 416 15.15 -6.18 12.78
C CYS A 416 15.10 -7.69 12.99
N GLU A 417 16.25 -8.33 13.24
CA GLU A 417 16.37 -9.79 13.41
C GLU A 417 15.64 -10.33 14.64
N THR A 418 15.58 -9.52 15.71
CA THR A 418 14.94 -9.87 16.97
C THR A 418 13.73 -8.97 17.27
N CYS A 419 13.25 -8.21 16.28
CA CYS A 419 12.14 -7.28 16.50
C CYS A 419 10.79 -8.00 16.46
N LYS A 420 10.04 -7.94 17.57
CA LYS A 420 8.67 -8.48 17.65
C LYS A 420 7.70 -7.90 16.63
N PHE A 421 7.92 -6.67 16.18
CA PHE A 421 7.08 -6.00 15.19
C PHE A 421 7.46 -6.29 13.74
N ASN A 422 8.55 -7.05 13.47
CA ASN A 422 8.99 -7.34 12.11
C ASN A 422 7.86 -7.86 11.19
N PRO A 423 7.02 -8.83 11.63
CA PRO A 423 5.95 -9.39 10.80
C PRO A 423 4.91 -8.36 10.33
N VAL A 424 4.69 -7.30 11.11
CA VAL A 424 3.71 -6.23 10.81
C VAL A 424 4.40 -4.89 10.48
N CYS A 425 5.71 -4.91 10.22
CA CYS A 425 6.49 -3.69 10.08
C CYS A 425 6.29 -3.05 8.70
N GLY A 426 5.36 -2.11 8.57
CA GLY A 426 5.09 -1.43 7.30
C GLY A 426 6.28 -0.65 6.75
N GLY A 427 7.18 -0.17 7.62
CA GLY A 427 8.37 0.56 7.16
C GLY A 427 9.41 -0.31 6.43
N LEU A 428 9.32 -1.63 6.56
CA LEU A 428 10.14 -2.57 5.77
C LEU A 428 9.45 -3.03 4.47
N SER A 429 8.17 -2.72 4.28
CA SER A 429 7.44 -3.17 3.08
C SER A 429 7.99 -2.50 1.81
N CYS A 430 8.31 -1.21 1.86
CA CYS A 430 9.03 -0.54 0.78
C CYS A 430 10.54 -0.83 0.89
N ALA A 431 11.02 -1.86 0.19
CA ALA A 431 12.43 -2.25 0.21
C ALA A 431 13.38 -1.12 -0.25
N TYR A 432 12.96 -0.31 -1.24
CA TYR A 432 13.75 0.84 -1.71
C TYR A 432 13.95 1.88 -0.61
N ASP A 433 12.87 2.33 0.03
CA ASP A 433 12.95 3.29 1.13
C ASP A 433 13.68 2.71 2.34
N ALA A 434 13.40 1.46 2.70
CA ALA A 434 14.03 0.82 3.85
C ALA A 434 15.56 0.76 3.69
N LEU A 435 16.06 0.41 2.50
CA LEU A 435 17.49 0.40 2.21
C LEU A 435 18.09 1.81 2.16
N ALA A 436 17.32 2.82 1.73
CA ALA A 436 17.76 4.21 1.74
C ALA A 436 17.87 4.76 3.17
N ASP A 437 16.83 4.58 3.99
CA ASP A 437 16.79 4.98 5.39
C ASP A 437 17.96 4.35 6.17
N ILE A 438 18.18 3.03 6.00
CA ILE A 438 19.26 2.31 6.69
C ILE A 438 20.65 2.84 6.32
N LYS A 439 20.87 3.26 5.05
CA LYS A 439 22.14 3.87 4.64
C LYS A 439 22.39 5.23 5.26
N GLU A 440 21.33 5.92 5.69
CA GLU A 440 21.40 7.20 6.39
C GLU A 440 21.32 7.04 7.93
N ASP A 441 21.58 5.83 8.45
CA ASP A 441 21.47 5.48 9.87
C ASP A 441 20.07 5.75 10.47
N LYS A 442 19.03 5.74 9.63
CA LYS A 442 17.63 5.88 10.04
C LYS A 442 16.95 4.51 10.01
N LEU A 443 16.28 4.14 11.10
CA LEU A 443 15.52 2.90 11.14
C LEU A 443 14.08 3.13 10.66
N PRO A 444 13.62 2.44 9.59
CA PRO A 444 12.26 2.55 9.07
C PRO A 444 11.29 1.73 9.94
N CYS A 445 11.21 2.05 11.23
CA CYS A 445 10.34 1.35 12.17
C CYS A 445 8.86 1.62 11.88
N THR A 446 8.03 0.63 12.18
CA THR A 446 6.56 0.79 12.15
C THR A 446 6.07 1.68 13.28
N ILE A 447 5.01 2.44 13.00
CA ILE A 447 4.32 3.29 13.96
C ILE A 447 3.72 2.51 15.13
N TRP A 448 3.43 1.21 14.92
CA TRP A 448 2.87 0.35 15.96
C TRP A 448 3.78 0.19 17.19
N LYS A 449 5.08 0.50 17.07
CA LYS A 449 5.97 0.51 18.24
C LYS A 449 5.62 1.59 19.25
N THR A 450 5.03 2.70 18.82
CA THR A 450 4.72 3.86 19.66
C THR A 450 3.21 4.02 19.88
N LYS A 451 2.40 3.83 18.83
CA LYS A 451 0.96 4.14 18.87
C LYS A 451 0.06 2.98 19.29
N LEU A 452 0.52 1.73 19.25
CA LEU A 452 -0.34 0.56 19.48
C LEU A 452 -1.09 0.60 20.83
N PRO A 453 -0.45 0.86 21.99
CA PRO A 453 -1.15 0.81 23.27
C PRO A 453 -2.30 1.83 23.37
N GLU A 454 -2.02 3.10 23.08
CA GLU A 454 -3.00 4.19 23.14
C GLU A 454 -4.12 4.00 22.13
N TYR A 455 -3.78 3.63 20.89
CA TYR A 455 -4.76 3.42 19.84
C TYR A 455 -5.73 2.25 20.14
N PHE A 456 -5.24 1.15 20.71
CA PHE A 456 -6.09 0.02 21.10
C PHE A 456 -6.96 0.34 22.31
N LYS A 457 -6.44 1.14 23.25
CA LYS A 457 -7.22 1.67 24.37
C LYS A 457 -8.40 2.50 23.87
N ASP A 458 -8.16 3.46 23.00
CA ASP A 458 -9.21 4.30 22.39
C ASP A 458 -10.24 3.47 21.63
N MET A 459 -9.79 2.48 20.87
CA MET A 459 -10.65 1.54 20.16
C MET A 459 -11.58 0.78 21.12
N TYR A 460 -11.04 0.29 22.24
CA TYR A 460 -11.81 -0.48 23.22
C TYR A 460 -12.83 0.40 23.95
N LEU A 461 -12.42 1.57 24.43
CA LEU A 461 -13.32 2.51 25.11
C LEU A 461 -14.44 2.98 24.16
N MET A 462 -14.12 3.28 22.91
CA MET A 462 -15.14 3.66 21.92
C MET A 462 -16.11 2.52 21.61
N LYS A 463 -15.66 1.26 21.62
CA LYS A 463 -16.54 0.09 21.48
C LYS A 463 -17.53 -0.01 22.65
N LEU A 464 -17.09 0.26 23.87
CA LEU A 464 -17.94 0.24 25.06
C LEU A 464 -18.99 1.35 25.02
N GLU A 465 -18.61 2.55 24.59
CA GLU A 465 -19.51 3.70 24.50
C GLU A 465 -20.49 3.64 23.32
N ASN A 466 -20.04 3.13 22.17
CA ASN A 466 -20.78 3.14 20.90
C ASN A 466 -20.62 1.82 20.12
N PRO A 467 -21.21 0.70 20.59
CA PRO A 467 -20.99 -0.63 20.01
C PRO A 467 -21.43 -0.72 18.53
N ASP A 468 -22.45 0.02 18.13
CA ASP A 468 -22.97 0.00 16.76
C ASP A 468 -22.08 0.70 15.73
N LYS A 469 -21.14 1.53 16.19
CA LYS A 469 -20.25 2.34 15.33
C LYS A 469 -18.93 1.64 14.99
N VAL A 470 -18.63 0.51 15.61
CA VAL A 470 -17.34 -0.19 15.48
C VAL A 470 -17.53 -1.57 14.84
N SER A 471 -16.75 -1.87 13.81
CA SER A 471 -16.64 -3.24 13.26
C SER A 471 -15.21 -3.75 13.42
N PHE A 472 -15.06 -4.98 13.93
CA PHE A 472 -13.80 -5.70 13.91
C PHE A 472 -13.74 -6.53 12.63
N LYS A 473 -12.62 -6.47 11.90
CA LYS A 473 -12.36 -7.46 10.85
C LYS A 473 -12.25 -8.83 11.52
N VAL A 474 -13.08 -9.77 11.10
CA VAL A 474 -12.82 -11.19 11.36
C VAL A 474 -11.50 -11.52 10.66
N ALA A 475 -10.55 -12.11 11.39
CA ALA A 475 -9.26 -12.50 10.84
C ALA A 475 -9.48 -13.38 9.60
N LYS A 476 -9.17 -12.85 8.41
CA LYS A 476 -9.17 -13.67 7.20
C LYS A 476 -7.94 -14.56 7.24
N VAL A 477 -8.15 -15.87 7.11
CA VAL A 477 -7.09 -16.81 6.76
C VAL A 477 -6.48 -16.32 5.44
N ASN A 478 -5.15 -16.18 5.42
CA ASN A 478 -4.37 -15.50 4.37
C ASN A 478 -4.82 -15.88 2.95
N GLU A 479 -5.39 -14.93 2.22
CA GLU A 479 -5.34 -14.91 0.76
C GLU A 479 -4.28 -13.89 0.35
N HIS A 480 -3.35 -14.33 -0.50
CA HIS A 480 -2.29 -13.52 -1.06
C HIS A 480 -2.89 -12.30 -1.78
N GLN A 481 -2.83 -11.13 -1.15
CA GLN A 481 -3.17 -9.86 -1.79
C GLN A 481 -1.90 -9.22 -2.35
N THR A 482 -1.81 -9.12 -3.67
CA THR A 482 -0.77 -8.37 -4.38
C THR A 482 -1.05 -6.87 -4.24
N HIS A 483 0.02 -6.08 -4.05
CA HIS A 483 -0.01 -4.67 -3.66
C HIS A 483 -0.28 -3.67 -4.81
N SER A 484 -1.03 -4.07 -5.83
CA SER A 484 -1.40 -3.17 -6.93
C SER A 484 -2.69 -2.37 -6.65
N ASN A 485 -3.39 -2.63 -5.53
CA ASN A 485 -4.63 -1.94 -5.13
C ASN A 485 -4.68 -1.65 -3.61
N LYS A 486 -3.84 -0.75 -3.10
CA LYS A 486 -4.04 -0.05 -1.81
C LYS A 486 -3.64 1.42 -1.90
#